data_AF-A0A4Q3AXE9-F1
#
_entry.id   AF-A0A4Q3AXE9-F1
#
_cell.length_a   1.000
_cell.length_b   1.000
_cell.length_c   1.000
_cell.angle_alpha   90.00
_cell.angle_beta   90.00
_cell.angle_gamma   90.00
#
_symmetry.space_group_name_H-M   'P 1'
#
loop_
_entity.id
_entity.type
_entity.pdbx_description
1 polymer ?
#
loop_
_entity_poly.entity_id
_entity_poly.type
_entity_poly.pdbx_seq_one_letter_code
_entity_poly.pdbx_strand_id
1 'polypeptide(L)'
;MIQIFISLMILISACAKSAQLPFSSWLPRAMEGPTPSSAIFYGSLAVHIGVFLLLRTFPFWEHQLSVRILIGVVGLFTSLLATGIARVQSSIKSQIAYSSIAQIGLIFIEVAAGFENIALFHFAGNAFLRTYQLLVSPSVVTYLIREKFYNFVPRKDTFEDSFPKKLENTFYILCIKEWNLDWFMYRLLWNPLKGIGKKLRFLSKKIVILIFSILYLLGLYEVYHQETIPGEIQKYLPIVFSVIGLMMVLKSFAARGSAYISWSLLVMSHFWIVMAVAFNAYFKFDQVHFYLSGIIISAMAGYI
;
A
#
# COMPACT_ATOMS: atom_id res chain seq x y z
N MET A 1 5.37 -15.69 19.21
CA MET A 1 5.57 -15.93 17.75
C MET A 1 4.41 -15.39 16.92
N ILE A 2 3.15 -15.77 17.20
CA ILE A 2 1.96 -15.34 16.43
C ILE A 2 1.75 -13.82 16.46
N GLN A 3 1.88 -13.17 17.62
CA GLN A 3 1.69 -11.71 17.75
C GLN A 3 2.68 -10.91 16.86
N ILE A 4 3.96 -11.30 16.86
CA ILE A 4 4.97 -10.68 16.00
C ILE A 4 4.61 -10.86 14.53
N PHE A 5 4.14 -12.04 14.13
CA PHE A 5 3.71 -12.28 12.75
C PHE A 5 2.56 -11.34 12.35
N ILE A 6 1.55 -11.16 13.22
CA ILE A 6 0.44 -10.22 12.98
C ILE A 6 0.97 -8.79 12.86
N SER A 7 1.86 -8.36 13.76
CA SER A 7 2.48 -7.03 13.71
C SER A 7 3.27 -6.80 12.42
N LEU A 8 3.97 -7.83 11.94
CA LEU A 8 4.68 -7.77 10.65
C LEU A 8 3.73 -7.65 9.46
N MET A 9 2.58 -8.34 9.49
CA MET A 9 1.57 -8.19 8.43
C MET A 9 0.94 -6.78 8.44
N ILE A 10 0.69 -6.22 9.64
CA ILE A 10 0.24 -4.83 9.79
C ILE A 10 1.29 -3.87 9.23
N LEU A 11 2.56 -4.08 9.57
CA LEU A 11 3.66 -3.25 9.07
C LEU A 11 3.79 -3.32 7.55
N ILE A 12 3.75 -4.51 6.94
CA ILE A 12 3.82 -4.65 5.48
C ILE A 12 2.66 -3.91 4.81
N SER A 13 1.45 -4.01 5.37
CA SER A 13 0.28 -3.26 4.89
C SER A 13 0.48 -1.75 4.99
N ALA A 14 0.97 -1.26 6.14
CA ALA A 14 1.27 0.14 6.36
C ALA A 14 2.35 0.63 5.38
N CYS A 15 3.44 -0.13 5.18
CA CYS A 15 4.51 0.20 4.25
C CYS A 15 4.00 0.29 2.80
N ALA A 16 3.20 -0.67 2.36
CA ALA A 16 2.64 -0.67 1.01
C ALA A 16 1.73 0.55 0.78
N LYS A 17 0.84 0.87 1.74
CA LYS A 17 -0.08 2.01 1.64
C LYS A 17 0.60 3.36 1.79
N SER A 18 1.67 3.45 2.60
CA SER A 18 2.43 4.68 2.83
C SER A 18 3.67 4.82 1.95
N ALA A 19 3.78 4.02 0.89
CA ALA A 19 4.89 4.05 -0.07
C ALA A 19 6.27 3.98 0.61
N GLN A 20 6.38 3.25 1.72
CA GLN A 20 7.65 3.02 2.40
C GLN A 20 8.47 1.98 1.65
N LEU A 21 9.79 2.03 1.78
CA LEU A 21 10.66 1.08 1.10
C LEU A 21 10.29 -0.36 1.43
N PRO A 22 10.26 -1.26 0.43
CA PRO A 22 10.65 -1.04 -0.97
C PRO A 22 9.55 -0.46 -1.89
N PHE A 23 8.33 -0.22 -1.39
CA PHE A 23 7.13 0.13 -2.17
C PHE A 23 7.02 1.61 -2.57
N SER A 24 8.12 2.35 -2.73
CA SER A 24 8.07 3.80 -2.94
C SER A 24 7.61 4.23 -4.34
N SER A 25 7.83 3.39 -5.37
CA SER A 25 7.69 3.77 -6.78
C SER A 25 6.26 3.96 -7.27
N TRP A 26 5.25 3.46 -6.57
CA TRP A 26 3.86 3.56 -7.03
C TRP A 26 3.29 4.97 -6.88
N LEU A 27 3.73 5.72 -5.87
CA LEU A 27 3.14 7.03 -5.57
C LEU A 27 3.46 8.09 -6.63
N PRO A 28 4.72 8.27 -7.09
CA PRO A 28 5.01 9.20 -8.18
C PRO A 28 4.26 8.88 -9.47
N ARG A 29 4.14 7.58 -9.79
CA ARG A 29 3.37 7.10 -10.96
C ARG A 29 1.88 7.42 -10.83
N ALA A 30 1.33 7.29 -9.63
CA ALA A 30 -0.07 7.61 -9.39
C ALA A 30 -0.38 9.11 -9.58
N MET A 31 0.63 9.99 -9.51
CA MET A 31 0.48 11.43 -9.73
C MET A 31 0.43 11.85 -11.21
N GLU A 32 0.52 10.91 -12.15
CA GLU A 32 0.21 11.16 -13.57
C GLU A 32 -1.26 11.57 -13.78
N GLY A 33 -2.13 11.25 -12.83
CA GLY A 33 -3.54 11.66 -12.84
C GLY A 33 -3.75 13.19 -12.72
N PRO A 34 -5.02 13.63 -12.85
CA PRO A 34 -5.39 15.03 -12.71
C PRO A 34 -4.92 15.63 -11.38
N THR A 35 -4.41 16.86 -11.42
CA THR A 35 -3.80 17.50 -10.24
C THR A 35 -4.76 17.61 -9.04
N PRO A 36 -6.05 18.00 -9.20
CA PRO A 36 -6.99 18.04 -8.07
C PRO A 36 -7.22 16.66 -7.44
N SER A 37 -7.35 15.62 -8.27
CA SER A 37 -7.49 14.24 -7.78
C SER A 37 -6.24 13.79 -7.02
N SER A 38 -5.05 14.12 -7.52
CA SER A 38 -3.78 13.78 -6.87
C SER A 38 -3.64 14.50 -5.53
N ALA A 39 -4.08 15.75 -5.43
CA ALA A 39 -4.05 16.51 -4.18
C ALA A 39 -4.90 15.86 -3.08
N ILE A 40 -6.14 15.47 -3.39
CA ILE A 40 -7.04 14.84 -2.42
C ILE A 40 -6.57 13.42 -2.06
N PHE A 41 -6.37 12.57 -3.07
CA PHE A 41 -6.08 11.17 -2.82
C PHE A 41 -4.65 10.96 -2.34
N TYR A 42 -3.66 11.48 -3.04
CA TYR A 42 -2.25 11.17 -2.77
C TYR A 42 -1.54 12.22 -1.91
N GLY A 43 -2.04 13.46 -1.89
CA GLY A 43 -1.55 14.52 -1.02
C GLY A 43 -2.07 14.43 0.42
N SER A 44 -3.32 14.01 0.61
CA SER A 44 -3.99 14.04 1.92
C SER A 44 -4.30 12.67 2.53
N LEU A 45 -4.84 11.72 1.74
CA LEU A 45 -5.49 10.52 2.30
C LEU A 45 -4.67 9.24 2.16
N ALA A 46 -4.43 8.79 0.93
CA ALA A 46 -4.01 7.42 0.61
C ALA A 46 -2.67 7.03 1.24
N VAL A 47 -1.68 7.93 1.16
CA VAL A 47 -0.33 7.69 1.70
C VAL A 47 -0.26 7.79 3.22
N HIS A 48 -1.24 8.46 3.82
CA HIS A 48 -1.34 8.69 5.26
C HIS A 48 -2.07 7.53 5.97
N ILE A 49 -2.92 6.78 5.26
CA ILE A 49 -3.66 5.63 5.83
C ILE A 49 -2.75 4.61 6.51
N GLY A 50 -1.53 4.36 6.01
CA GLY A 50 -0.60 3.43 6.65
C GLY A 50 -0.11 3.91 8.02
N VAL A 51 0.17 5.22 8.16
CA VAL A 51 0.48 5.84 9.46
C VAL A 51 -0.71 5.74 10.40
N PHE A 52 -1.90 6.08 9.91
CA PHE A 52 -3.12 5.98 10.70
C PHE A 52 -3.36 4.56 11.22
N LEU A 53 -3.12 3.54 10.38
CA LEU A 53 -3.18 2.13 10.79
C LEU A 53 -2.20 1.83 11.93
N LEU A 54 -0.95 2.29 11.83
CA LEU A 54 0.05 2.09 12.88
C LEU A 54 -0.37 2.75 14.19
N LEU A 55 -0.81 4.01 14.15
CA LEU A 55 -1.30 4.73 15.32
C LEU A 55 -2.50 4.02 15.97
N ARG A 56 -3.47 3.54 15.18
CA ARG A 56 -4.64 2.82 15.70
C ARG A 56 -4.33 1.44 16.26
N THR A 57 -3.26 0.82 15.78
CA THR A 57 -2.81 -0.49 16.26
C THR A 57 -1.68 -0.37 17.29
N PHE A 58 -1.30 0.84 17.69
CA PHE A 58 -0.17 1.10 18.59
C PHE A 58 -0.21 0.24 19.87
N PRO A 59 -1.35 0.16 20.60
CA PRO A 59 -1.42 -0.66 21.82
C PRO A 59 -1.17 -2.16 21.60
N PHE A 60 -1.30 -2.65 20.36
CA PHE A 60 -1.04 -4.06 20.04
C PHE A 60 0.44 -4.39 19.92
N TRP A 61 1.24 -3.48 19.36
CA TRP A 61 2.65 -3.73 19.02
C TRP A 61 3.65 -2.90 19.81
N GLU A 62 3.23 -1.94 20.65
CA GLU A 62 4.11 -1.06 21.40
C GLU A 62 5.11 -1.78 22.33
N HIS A 63 4.73 -2.93 22.87
CA HIS A 63 5.59 -3.74 23.74
C HIS A 63 6.54 -4.66 22.95
N GLN A 64 6.38 -4.74 21.62
CA GLN A 64 7.18 -5.59 20.75
C GLN A 64 8.39 -4.80 20.21
N LEU A 65 9.47 -4.75 20.99
CA LEU A 65 10.67 -3.96 20.67
C LEU A 65 11.21 -4.21 19.26
N SER A 66 11.23 -5.47 18.81
CA SER A 66 11.69 -5.83 17.46
C SER A 66 10.86 -5.18 16.35
N VAL A 67 9.54 -5.07 16.55
CA VAL A 67 8.63 -4.43 15.59
C VAL A 67 8.86 -2.93 15.58
N ARG A 68 9.01 -2.30 16.76
CA ARG A 68 9.30 -0.86 16.87
C ARG A 68 10.60 -0.49 16.16
N ILE A 69 11.67 -1.24 16.41
CA ILE A 69 12.95 -1.05 15.72
C ILE A 69 12.74 -1.17 14.21
N LEU A 70 12.02 -2.19 13.74
CA LEU A 70 11.79 -2.38 12.32
C LEU A 70 11.00 -1.22 11.68
N ILE A 71 9.95 -0.72 12.35
CA ILE A 71 9.18 0.46 11.88
C ILE A 71 10.11 1.67 11.75
N GLY A 72 10.90 1.96 12.78
CA GLY A 72 11.83 3.10 12.79
C GLY A 72 12.92 2.98 11.73
N VAL A 73 13.50 1.78 11.55
CA VAL A 73 14.51 1.50 10.51
C VAL A 73 13.93 1.69 9.11
N VAL A 74 12.73 1.18 8.84
CA VAL A 74 12.05 1.38 7.55
C VAL A 74 11.79 2.86 7.29
N GLY A 75 11.32 3.60 8.29
CA GLY A 75 11.10 5.04 8.20
C GLY A 75 12.38 5.82 7.92
N LEU A 76 13.47 5.49 8.62
CA LEU A 76 14.79 6.11 8.44
C LEU A 76 15.33 5.92 7.03
N PHE A 77 15.40 4.67 6.55
CA PHE A 77 15.88 4.40 5.19
C PHE A 77 14.98 5.03 4.14
N THR A 78 13.66 4.99 4.34
CA THR A 78 12.71 5.63 3.42
C THR A 78 12.95 7.13 3.34
N SER A 79 13.11 7.80 4.49
CA SER A 79 13.35 9.24 4.55
C SER A 79 14.62 9.66 3.82
N LEU A 80 15.73 8.95 4.07
CA LEU A 80 17.02 9.24 3.44
C LEU A 80 17.00 9.01 1.92
N LEU A 81 16.53 7.84 1.47
CA LEU A 81 16.52 7.53 0.04
C LEU A 81 15.53 8.40 -0.73
N ALA A 82 14.30 8.57 -0.22
CA ALA A 82 13.29 9.38 -0.89
C ALA A 82 13.68 10.85 -0.96
N THR A 83 14.41 11.39 0.03
CA THR A 83 14.97 12.75 -0.04
C THR A 83 15.97 12.89 -1.18
N GLY A 84 16.89 11.93 -1.33
CA GLY A 84 17.83 11.93 -2.45
C GLY A 84 17.13 11.83 -3.81
N ILE A 85 16.14 10.93 -3.92
CA ILE A 85 15.35 10.75 -5.15
C ILE A 85 14.56 12.03 -5.48
N ALA A 86 13.90 12.67 -4.50
CA ALA A 86 13.12 13.89 -4.71
C ALA A 86 13.95 15.02 -5.32
N ARG A 87 15.22 15.19 -4.90
CA ARG A 87 16.10 16.27 -5.37
C ARG A 87 16.45 16.18 -6.85
N VAL A 88 16.41 14.99 -7.44
CA VAL A 88 16.81 14.75 -8.82
C VAL A 88 15.62 14.53 -9.77
N GLN A 89 14.38 14.59 -9.26
CA GLN A 89 13.19 14.47 -10.08
C GLN A 89 12.99 15.69 -10.98
N SER A 90 12.63 15.46 -12.24
CA SER A 90 12.36 16.52 -13.22
C SER A 90 10.94 17.08 -13.14
N SER A 91 9.98 16.26 -12.72
CA SER A 91 8.57 16.65 -12.55
C SER A 91 8.31 17.17 -11.15
N ILE A 92 7.67 18.34 -11.03
CA ILE A 92 7.27 18.91 -9.74
C ILE A 92 6.35 17.95 -8.98
N LYS A 93 5.44 17.24 -9.67
CA LYS A 93 4.58 16.26 -9.01
C LYS A 93 5.38 15.09 -8.43
N SER A 94 6.31 14.51 -9.20
CA SER A 94 7.17 13.42 -8.73
C SER A 94 8.07 13.87 -7.59
N GLN A 95 8.59 15.10 -7.65
CA GLN A 95 9.37 15.70 -6.57
C GLN A 95 8.53 15.85 -5.29
N ILE A 96 7.28 16.33 -5.39
CA ILE A 96 6.34 16.39 -4.27
C ILE A 96 6.03 15.00 -3.75
N ALA A 97 5.77 14.01 -4.61
CA ALA A 97 5.53 12.62 -4.22
C ALA A 97 6.65 12.06 -3.34
N TYR A 98 7.89 12.13 -3.81
CA TYR A 98 9.04 11.63 -3.05
C TYR A 98 9.31 12.44 -1.78
N SER A 99 9.07 13.75 -1.81
CA SER A 99 9.13 14.57 -0.59
C SER A 99 8.07 14.15 0.43
N SER A 100 6.86 13.78 0.00
CA SER A 100 5.83 13.22 0.87
C SER A 100 6.26 11.88 1.46
N ILE A 101 6.81 10.97 0.64
CA ILE A 101 7.34 9.67 1.10
C ILE A 101 8.40 9.89 2.18
N ALA A 102 9.29 10.86 1.97
CA ALA A 102 10.36 11.16 2.91
C ALA A 102 9.84 11.65 4.27
N GLN A 103 8.84 12.54 4.27
CA GLN A 103 8.20 13.04 5.49
C GLN A 103 7.40 11.95 6.20
N ILE A 104 6.69 11.10 5.45
CA ILE A 104 5.98 9.96 6.04
C ILE A 104 6.95 8.96 6.67
N GLY A 105 8.15 8.79 6.08
CA GLY A 105 9.23 8.03 6.70
C GLY A 105 9.64 8.61 8.07
N LEU A 106 9.69 9.94 8.22
CA LEU A 106 9.92 10.57 9.53
C LEU A 106 8.78 10.30 10.51
N ILE A 107 7.52 10.37 10.04
CA ILE A 107 6.37 10.06 10.87
C ILE A 107 6.39 8.59 11.34
N PHE A 108 6.88 7.66 10.51
CA PHE A 108 7.12 6.27 10.94
C PHE A 108 8.13 6.19 12.09
N ILE A 109 9.19 6.99 12.07
CA ILE A 109 10.18 7.08 13.18
C ILE A 109 9.52 7.62 14.44
N GLU A 110 8.71 8.68 14.33
CA GLU A 110 7.98 9.27 15.47
C GLU A 110 7.01 8.26 16.11
N VAL A 111 6.27 7.52 15.27
CA VAL A 111 5.38 6.44 15.71
C VAL A 111 6.17 5.31 16.39
N ALA A 112 7.31 4.90 15.84
CA ALA A 112 8.17 3.89 16.46
C ALA A 112 8.74 4.34 17.82
N ALA A 113 9.04 5.64 17.96
CA ALA A 113 9.51 6.25 19.20
C ALA A 113 8.39 6.34 20.27
N GLY A 114 7.12 6.25 19.87
CA GLY A 114 5.97 6.39 20.76
C GLY A 114 5.49 7.84 20.93
N PHE A 115 5.89 8.75 20.04
CA PHE A 115 5.48 10.14 20.08
C PHE A 115 4.19 10.37 19.29
N GLU A 116 3.09 9.78 19.74
CA GLU A 116 1.80 9.79 19.02
C GLU A 116 1.29 11.21 18.70
N ASN A 117 1.38 12.14 19.67
CA ASN A 117 0.92 13.52 19.47
C ASN A 117 1.75 14.27 18.42
N ILE A 118 3.07 14.05 18.42
CA ILE A 118 3.98 14.65 17.43
C ILE A 118 3.68 14.05 16.05
N ALA A 119 3.53 12.73 15.98
CA ALA A 119 3.18 12.02 14.75
C ALA A 119 1.85 12.50 14.16
N LEU A 120 0.82 12.73 14.98
CA LEU A 120 -0.47 13.26 14.54
C LEU A 120 -0.39 14.70 14.04
N PHE A 121 0.37 15.56 14.73
CA PHE A 121 0.57 16.93 14.30
C PHE A 121 1.34 16.99 12.97
N HIS A 122 2.43 16.23 12.86
CA HIS A 122 3.22 16.13 11.65
C HIS A 122 2.41 15.51 10.49
N PHE A 123 1.64 14.46 10.75
CA PHE A 123 0.69 13.85 9.81
C PHE A 123 -0.26 14.91 9.21
N ALA A 124 -0.90 15.71 10.06
CA ALA A 124 -1.87 16.71 9.63
C ALA A 124 -1.19 17.84 8.85
N GLY A 125 -0.08 18.38 9.38
CA GLY A 125 0.70 19.41 8.72
C GLY A 125 1.21 18.99 7.34
N ASN A 126 1.72 17.76 7.22
CA ASN A 126 2.12 17.20 5.94
C ASN A 126 0.92 17.07 4.99
N ALA A 127 -0.22 16.53 5.44
CA ALA A 127 -1.41 16.39 4.58
C ALA A 127 -1.88 17.75 4.00
N PHE A 128 -1.95 18.80 4.84
CA PHE A 128 -2.32 20.13 4.38
C PHE A 128 -1.30 20.73 3.41
N LEU A 129 -0.01 20.67 3.76
CA LEU A 129 1.06 21.23 2.94
C LEU A 129 1.13 20.56 1.56
N ARG A 130 1.05 19.23 1.50
CA ARG A 130 1.14 18.47 0.23
C ARG A 130 -0.06 18.71 -0.66
N THR A 131 -1.26 18.78 -0.08
CA THR A 131 -2.48 19.15 -0.80
C THR A 131 -2.32 20.53 -1.44
N TYR A 132 -1.88 21.52 -0.66
CA TYR A 132 -1.62 22.87 -1.16
C TYR A 132 -0.56 22.90 -2.28
N GLN A 133 0.60 22.27 -2.07
CA GLN A 133 1.68 22.21 -3.06
C GLN A 133 1.22 21.59 -4.37
N LEU A 134 0.43 20.51 -4.32
CA LEU A 134 -0.11 19.88 -5.53
C LEU A 134 -1.09 20.79 -6.25
N LEU A 135 -2.02 21.43 -5.55
CA LEU A 135 -3.00 22.35 -6.15
C LEU A 135 -2.34 23.55 -6.84
N VAL A 136 -1.28 24.10 -6.25
CA VAL A 136 -0.58 25.27 -6.77
C VAL A 136 0.49 24.90 -7.82
N SER A 137 0.87 23.62 -7.91
CA SER A 137 1.92 23.15 -8.83
C SER A 137 1.75 23.57 -10.30
N PRO A 138 0.56 23.57 -10.92
CA PRO A 138 0.42 23.97 -12.33
C PRO A 138 0.77 25.46 -12.55
N SER A 139 0.36 26.32 -11.62
CA SER A 139 0.67 27.75 -11.65
C SER A 139 2.16 28.00 -11.49
N VAL A 140 2.81 27.27 -10.59
CA VAL A 140 4.26 27.37 -10.35
C VAL A 140 5.05 26.88 -11.57
N VAL A 141 4.68 25.76 -12.17
CA VAL A 141 5.33 25.26 -13.40
C VAL A 141 5.25 26.33 -14.50
N THR A 142 4.07 26.90 -14.72
CA THR A 142 3.85 27.91 -15.76
C THR A 142 4.71 29.16 -15.52
N TYR A 143 4.75 29.63 -14.27
CA TYR A 143 5.59 30.75 -13.88
C TYR A 143 7.09 30.47 -14.11
N LEU A 144 7.61 29.33 -13.64
CA LEU A 144 9.02 28.97 -13.77
C LEU A 144 9.45 28.78 -15.23
N ILE A 145 8.56 28.23 -16.07
CA ILE A 145 8.80 28.13 -17.50
C ILE A 145 8.94 29.53 -18.09
N ARG A 146 8.00 30.43 -17.80
CA ARG A 146 8.05 31.82 -18.27
C ARG A 146 9.33 32.52 -17.83
N GLU A 147 9.68 32.40 -16.55
CA GLU A 147 10.90 33.00 -15.99
C GLU A 147 12.16 32.48 -16.68
N LYS A 148 12.26 31.17 -16.91
CA LYS A 148 13.39 30.58 -17.65
C LYS A 148 13.47 31.04 -19.11
N PHE A 149 12.34 31.30 -19.76
CA PHE A 149 12.33 31.79 -21.14
C PHE A 149 12.77 33.25 -21.25
N TYR A 150 12.34 34.11 -20.33
CA TYR A 150 12.58 35.56 -20.42
C TYR A 150 13.81 36.06 -19.65
N ASN A 151 14.16 35.40 -18.54
CA ASN A 151 15.19 35.86 -17.60
C ASN A 151 16.24 34.77 -17.32
N PHE A 152 16.64 34.01 -18.35
CA PHE A 152 17.64 32.96 -18.17
C PHE A 152 18.98 33.51 -17.68
N VAL A 153 19.42 33.05 -16.51
CA VAL A 153 20.78 33.28 -16.01
C VAL A 153 21.47 31.93 -15.87
N PRO A 154 22.65 31.72 -16.47
CA PRO A 154 23.40 30.47 -16.31
C PRO A 154 23.77 30.28 -14.84
N ARG A 155 23.64 29.04 -14.34
CA ARG A 155 24.07 28.68 -12.98
C ARG A 155 25.58 28.94 -12.87
N LYS A 156 25.98 29.72 -11.87
CA LYS A 156 27.37 29.86 -11.45
C LYS A 156 27.77 28.62 -10.67
N ASP A 157 29.03 28.20 -10.77
CA ASP A 157 29.57 27.07 -10.02
C ASP A 157 29.36 27.31 -8.50
N THR A 158 28.78 26.33 -7.82
CA THR A 158 28.48 26.38 -6.38
C THR A 158 29.55 25.63 -5.57
N PHE A 159 29.59 25.88 -4.26
CA PHE A 159 30.51 25.24 -3.31
C PHE A 159 30.33 23.70 -3.19
N GLU A 160 29.30 23.15 -3.85
CA GLU A 160 28.98 21.71 -3.93
C GLU A 160 30.06 20.89 -4.67
N ASP A 161 30.97 21.55 -5.40
CA ASP A 161 32.11 20.93 -6.09
C ASP A 161 33.21 20.34 -5.18
N SER A 162 33.04 20.41 -3.86
CA SER A 162 34.02 19.92 -2.86
C SER A 162 33.94 18.41 -2.58
N PHE A 163 32.87 17.73 -3.03
CA PHE A 163 32.73 16.28 -2.90
C PHE A 163 33.41 15.55 -4.07
N PRO A 164 33.90 14.30 -3.89
CA PRO A 164 34.43 13.55 -5.02
C PRO A 164 33.38 13.38 -6.12
N LYS A 165 33.60 14.03 -7.28
CA LYS A 165 32.65 14.06 -8.41
C LYS A 165 32.17 12.68 -8.83
N LYS A 166 33.01 11.64 -8.70
CA LYS A 166 32.63 10.25 -8.96
C LYS A 166 31.52 9.77 -8.03
N LEU A 167 31.60 10.05 -6.73
CA LEU A 167 30.59 9.64 -5.74
C LEU A 167 29.29 10.42 -5.92
N GLU A 168 29.40 11.73 -6.14
CA GLU A 168 28.24 12.60 -6.41
C GLU A 168 27.48 12.12 -7.65
N ASN A 169 28.18 11.93 -8.77
CA ASN A 169 27.58 11.42 -10.01
C ASN A 169 26.97 10.03 -9.82
N THR A 170 27.62 9.17 -9.02
CA THR A 170 27.08 7.83 -8.72
C THR A 170 25.77 7.95 -7.93
N PHE A 171 25.74 8.75 -6.87
CA PHE A 171 24.55 8.98 -6.06
C PHE A 171 23.43 9.61 -6.87
N TYR A 172 23.75 10.60 -7.70
CA TYR A 172 22.82 11.24 -8.63
C TYR A 172 22.18 10.22 -9.58
N ILE A 173 22.98 9.36 -10.21
CA ILE A 173 22.47 8.30 -11.10
C ILE A 173 21.61 7.28 -10.34
N LEU A 174 22.02 6.90 -9.13
CA LEU A 174 21.22 5.99 -8.29
C LEU A 174 19.87 6.59 -7.92
N CYS A 175 19.84 7.87 -7.55
CA CYS A 175 18.61 8.59 -7.24
C CYS A 175 17.70 8.75 -8.47
N ILE A 176 18.27 9.02 -9.66
CA ILE A 176 17.50 9.06 -10.91
C ILE A 176 16.88 7.70 -11.21
N LYS A 177 17.63 6.62 -10.98
CA LYS A 177 17.14 5.24 -11.17
C LYS A 177 16.27 4.74 -10.04
N GLU A 178 15.92 5.58 -9.06
CA GLU A 178 15.16 5.20 -7.88
C GLU A 178 15.75 3.97 -7.18
N TRP A 179 17.10 3.90 -7.16
CA TRP A 179 17.88 2.78 -6.62
C TRP A 179 17.56 1.41 -7.25
N ASN A 180 16.96 1.39 -8.44
CA ASN A 180 16.43 0.19 -9.10
C ASN A 180 15.42 -0.59 -8.23
N LEU A 181 14.70 0.11 -7.34
CA LEU A 181 13.75 -0.51 -6.41
C LEU A 181 12.64 -1.29 -7.13
N ASP A 182 12.18 -0.83 -8.30
CA ASP A 182 11.18 -1.57 -9.08
C ASP A 182 11.66 -2.94 -9.53
N TRP A 183 12.91 -3.02 -10.00
CA TRP A 183 13.48 -4.29 -10.42
C TRP A 183 13.63 -5.22 -9.22
N PHE A 184 14.06 -4.69 -8.07
CA PHE A 184 14.16 -5.43 -6.83
C PHE A 184 12.79 -5.97 -6.38
N MET A 185 11.77 -5.10 -6.33
CA MET A 185 10.40 -5.48 -6.01
C MET A 185 9.85 -6.52 -6.99
N TYR A 186 10.08 -6.33 -8.28
CA TYR A 186 9.63 -7.27 -9.30
C TYR A 186 10.24 -8.65 -9.09
N ARG A 187 11.54 -8.72 -8.89
CA ARG A 187 12.26 -9.98 -8.72
C ARG A 187 11.91 -10.68 -7.42
N LEU A 188 11.90 -9.94 -6.30
CA LEU A 188 11.75 -10.51 -4.96
C LEU A 188 10.29 -10.77 -4.59
N LEU A 189 9.39 -9.83 -4.89
CA LEU A 189 7.98 -9.88 -4.46
C LEU A 189 7.07 -10.35 -5.60
N TRP A 190 7.09 -9.68 -6.75
CA TRP A 190 6.06 -9.89 -7.78
C TRP A 190 6.24 -11.18 -8.59
N ASN A 191 7.46 -11.55 -8.97
CA ASN A 191 7.73 -12.73 -9.78
C ASN A 191 7.34 -14.05 -9.09
N PRO A 192 7.70 -14.31 -7.81
CA PRO A 192 7.28 -15.53 -7.14
C PRO A 192 5.75 -15.62 -6.98
N LEU A 193 5.09 -14.52 -6.59
CA LEU A 193 3.63 -14.47 -6.49
C LEU A 193 2.95 -14.74 -7.83
N LYS A 194 3.48 -14.16 -8.91
CA LYS A 194 3.01 -14.41 -10.29
C LYS A 194 3.24 -15.87 -10.70
N GLY A 195 4.33 -16.49 -10.27
CA GLY A 195 4.63 -17.90 -10.48
C GLY A 195 3.57 -18.80 -9.83
N ILE A 196 3.21 -18.54 -8.57
CA ILE A 196 2.17 -19.28 -7.85
C ILE A 196 0.81 -19.09 -8.54
N GLY A 197 0.42 -17.86 -8.86
CA GLY A 197 -0.84 -17.59 -9.54
C GLY A 197 -0.93 -18.24 -10.94
N LYS A 198 0.18 -18.35 -11.68
CA LYS A 198 0.23 -19.08 -12.96
C LYS A 198 -0.06 -20.58 -12.79
N LYS A 199 0.39 -21.20 -11.69
CA LYS A 199 0.07 -22.60 -11.39
C LYS A 199 -1.43 -22.81 -11.13
N LEU A 200 -2.16 -21.77 -10.74
CA LEU A 200 -3.62 -21.79 -10.51
C LEU A 200 -4.46 -21.56 -11.78
N ARG A 201 -3.84 -21.57 -12.97
CA ARG A 201 -4.54 -21.39 -14.25
C ARG A 201 -5.49 -22.53 -14.63
N PHE A 202 -5.32 -23.72 -14.06
CA PHE A 202 -6.22 -24.86 -14.30
C PHE A 202 -7.66 -24.58 -13.84
N LEU A 203 -7.85 -23.67 -12.89
CA LEU A 203 -9.16 -23.21 -12.46
C LEU A 203 -9.79 -22.35 -13.56
N SER A 204 -10.65 -22.90 -14.41
CA SER A 204 -11.37 -22.12 -15.44
C SER A 204 -12.39 -21.15 -14.81
N LYS A 205 -12.82 -20.10 -15.55
CA LYS A 205 -13.83 -19.13 -15.06
C LYS A 205 -15.12 -19.83 -14.61
N LYS A 206 -15.61 -20.79 -15.41
CA LYS A 206 -16.84 -21.55 -15.12
C LYS A 206 -16.69 -22.40 -13.86
N ILE A 207 -15.57 -23.12 -13.74
CA ILE A 207 -15.26 -23.97 -12.59
C ILE A 207 -15.16 -23.13 -11.32
N VAL A 208 -14.48 -21.97 -11.38
CA VAL A 208 -14.39 -21.08 -10.22
C VAL A 208 -15.76 -20.60 -9.78
N ILE A 209 -16.61 -20.11 -10.69
CA ILE A 209 -17.93 -19.59 -10.31
C ILE A 209 -18.81 -20.71 -9.73
N LEU A 210 -18.85 -21.89 -10.37
CA LEU A 210 -19.70 -23.01 -9.94
C LEU A 210 -19.26 -23.58 -8.58
N ILE A 211 -17.98 -23.89 -8.43
CA ILE A 211 -17.42 -24.39 -7.16
C ILE A 211 -17.56 -23.31 -6.08
N PHE A 212 -17.33 -22.04 -6.42
CA PHE A 212 -17.51 -20.92 -5.50
C PHE A 212 -18.93 -20.82 -4.97
N SER A 213 -19.94 -20.81 -5.84
CA SER A 213 -21.33 -20.66 -5.40
C SER A 213 -21.75 -21.80 -4.47
N ILE A 214 -21.32 -23.03 -4.77
CA ILE A 214 -21.65 -24.20 -3.95
C ILE A 214 -20.92 -24.14 -2.60
N LEU A 215 -19.60 -23.95 -2.61
CA LEU A 215 -18.81 -23.94 -1.37
C LEU A 215 -19.14 -22.71 -0.49
N TYR A 216 -19.49 -21.57 -1.07
CA TYR A 216 -19.90 -20.39 -0.31
C TYR A 216 -21.26 -20.58 0.36
N LEU A 217 -22.23 -21.19 -0.33
CA LEU A 217 -23.53 -21.54 0.28
C LEU A 217 -23.38 -22.57 1.40
N LEU A 218 -22.51 -23.57 1.21
CA LEU A 218 -22.16 -24.52 2.27
C LEU A 218 -21.49 -23.82 3.45
N GLY A 219 -20.49 -22.96 3.21
CA GLY A 219 -19.83 -22.19 4.25
C GLY A 219 -20.78 -21.27 5.02
N LEU A 220 -21.72 -20.60 4.33
CA LEU A 220 -22.78 -19.83 4.98
C LEU A 220 -23.67 -20.71 5.86
N TYR A 221 -24.12 -21.86 5.35
CA TYR A 221 -24.92 -22.81 6.12
C TYR A 221 -24.21 -23.24 7.40
N GLU A 222 -22.91 -23.54 7.30
CA GLU A 222 -22.06 -23.90 8.44
C GLU A 222 -21.87 -22.74 9.43
N VAL A 223 -21.79 -21.48 8.97
CA VAL A 223 -21.75 -20.30 9.87
C VAL A 223 -23.06 -20.16 10.65
N TYR A 224 -24.22 -20.44 10.03
CA TYR A 224 -25.51 -20.35 10.70
C TYR A 224 -25.81 -21.53 11.64
N HIS A 225 -25.18 -22.69 11.41
CA HIS A 225 -25.38 -23.91 12.18
C HIS A 225 -24.10 -24.34 12.88
N GLN A 226 -23.34 -23.40 13.45
CA GLN A 226 -22.09 -23.72 14.14
C GLN A 226 -22.29 -24.82 15.19
N GLU A 227 -23.39 -24.80 15.94
CA GLU A 227 -23.68 -25.78 17.01
C GLU A 227 -23.76 -27.25 16.56
N THR A 228 -24.02 -27.53 15.27
CA THR A 228 -24.11 -28.91 14.76
C THR A 228 -22.78 -29.48 14.25
N ILE A 229 -21.74 -28.65 14.18
CA ILE A 229 -20.44 -29.03 13.60
C ILE A 229 -19.53 -29.55 14.72
N PRO A 230 -18.85 -30.71 14.54
CA PRO A 230 -17.83 -31.18 15.48
C PRO A 230 -16.76 -30.12 15.73
N GLY A 231 -16.45 -29.85 17.01
CA GLY A 231 -15.51 -28.78 17.40
C GLY A 231 -14.11 -28.89 16.77
N GLU A 232 -13.66 -30.11 16.44
CA GLU A 232 -12.40 -30.33 15.72
C GLU A 232 -12.44 -29.75 14.29
N ILE A 233 -13.56 -29.84 13.58
CA ILE A 233 -13.71 -29.33 12.21
C ILE A 233 -13.80 -27.81 12.20
N GLN A 234 -14.53 -27.24 13.17
CA GLN A 234 -14.67 -25.78 13.32
C GLN A 234 -13.32 -25.06 13.42
N LYS A 235 -12.32 -25.69 14.05
CA LYS A 235 -10.97 -25.10 14.19
C LYS A 235 -10.23 -24.95 12.86
N TYR A 236 -10.44 -25.86 11.90
CA TYR A 236 -9.73 -25.86 10.62
C TYR A 236 -10.47 -25.09 9.51
N LEU A 237 -11.79 -24.96 9.60
CA LEU A 237 -12.61 -24.26 8.61
C LEU A 237 -12.13 -22.83 8.29
N PRO A 238 -11.83 -21.95 9.28
CA PRO A 238 -11.27 -20.62 9.01
C PRO A 238 -10.00 -20.65 8.18
N ILE A 239 -9.12 -21.61 8.44
CA ILE A 239 -7.85 -21.76 7.74
C ILE A 239 -8.12 -22.13 6.29
N VAL A 240 -9.01 -23.10 6.05
CA VAL A 240 -9.42 -23.51 4.70
C VAL A 240 -10.00 -22.32 3.92
N PHE A 241 -10.92 -21.55 4.51
CA PHE A 241 -11.50 -20.38 3.87
C PHE A 241 -10.45 -19.30 3.56
N SER A 242 -9.52 -19.04 4.50
CA SER A 242 -8.44 -18.07 4.28
C SER A 242 -7.50 -18.49 3.14
N VAL A 243 -7.19 -19.79 3.02
CA VAL A 243 -6.36 -20.34 1.95
C VAL A 243 -7.06 -20.20 0.60
N ILE A 244 -8.36 -20.51 0.53
CA ILE A 244 -9.16 -20.33 -0.69
C ILE A 244 -9.19 -18.85 -1.10
N GLY A 245 -9.45 -17.94 -0.15
CA GLY A 245 -9.41 -16.50 -0.40
C GLY A 245 -8.06 -16.04 -0.94
N LEU A 246 -6.95 -16.48 -0.32
CA LEU A 246 -5.59 -16.17 -0.77
C LEU A 246 -5.33 -16.71 -2.18
N MET A 247 -5.74 -17.95 -2.49
CA MET A 247 -5.59 -18.53 -3.83
C MET A 247 -6.32 -17.70 -4.89
N MET A 248 -7.50 -17.14 -4.58
CA MET A 248 -8.23 -16.25 -5.50
C MET A 248 -7.49 -14.94 -5.75
N VAL A 249 -6.92 -14.33 -4.70
CA VAL A 249 -6.09 -13.12 -4.83
C VAL A 249 -4.85 -13.40 -5.70
N LEU A 250 -4.14 -14.48 -5.43
CA LEU A 250 -2.94 -14.86 -6.20
C LEU A 250 -3.26 -15.18 -7.66
N LYS A 251 -4.39 -15.85 -7.92
CA LYS A 251 -4.85 -16.13 -9.27
C LYS A 251 -5.24 -14.84 -10.00
N SER A 252 -5.94 -13.92 -9.33
CA SER A 252 -6.29 -12.61 -9.88
C SER A 252 -5.03 -11.84 -10.32
N PHE A 253 -3.99 -11.84 -9.48
CA PHE A 253 -2.72 -11.20 -9.78
C PHE A 253 -2.02 -11.78 -11.03
N ALA A 254 -2.16 -13.08 -11.30
CA ALA A 254 -1.60 -13.73 -12.49
C ALA A 254 -2.50 -13.67 -13.74
N ALA A 255 -3.78 -13.31 -13.57
CA ALA A 255 -4.77 -13.22 -14.64
C ALA A 255 -4.63 -11.92 -15.44
N ARG A 256 -3.66 -11.88 -16.36
CA ARG A 256 -3.42 -10.70 -17.24
C ARG A 256 -4.29 -10.66 -18.50
N GLY A 257 -5.09 -11.69 -18.77
CA GLY A 257 -5.86 -11.80 -20.02
C GLY A 257 -7.25 -11.19 -19.99
N SER A 258 -7.81 -10.87 -18.82
CA SER A 258 -9.15 -10.30 -18.70
C SER A 258 -9.31 -9.58 -17.37
N ALA A 259 -9.56 -8.27 -17.42
CA ALA A 259 -9.83 -7.46 -16.23
C ALA A 259 -11.05 -7.98 -15.45
N TYR A 260 -12.10 -8.41 -16.14
CA TYR A 260 -13.31 -8.97 -15.53
C TYR A 260 -13.04 -10.22 -14.68
N ILE A 261 -12.13 -11.11 -15.11
CA ILE A 261 -11.79 -12.31 -14.33
C ILE A 261 -11.01 -11.92 -13.07
N SER A 262 -10.06 -10.99 -13.19
CA SER A 262 -9.28 -10.50 -12.05
C SER A 262 -10.17 -9.79 -11.03
N TRP A 263 -11.12 -8.99 -11.52
CA TRP A 263 -12.14 -8.32 -10.72
C TRP A 263 -13.05 -9.32 -10.00
N SER A 264 -13.61 -10.29 -10.73
CA SER A 264 -14.51 -11.28 -10.13
C SER A 264 -13.81 -12.12 -9.06
N LEU A 265 -12.55 -12.52 -9.29
CA LEU A 265 -11.74 -13.23 -8.31
C LEU A 265 -11.44 -12.40 -7.05
N LEU A 266 -11.17 -11.10 -7.19
CA LEU A 266 -10.96 -10.20 -6.05
C LEU A 266 -12.24 -10.05 -5.23
N VAL A 267 -13.38 -9.83 -5.87
CA VAL A 267 -14.68 -9.77 -5.20
C VAL A 267 -14.96 -11.07 -4.45
N MET A 268 -14.80 -12.22 -5.12
CA MET A 268 -14.98 -13.55 -4.49
C MET A 268 -14.05 -13.78 -3.30
N SER A 269 -12.80 -13.29 -3.34
CA SER A 269 -11.88 -13.45 -2.22
C SER A 269 -12.39 -12.79 -0.93
N HIS A 270 -13.13 -11.69 -1.02
CA HIS A 270 -13.67 -11.00 0.15
C HIS A 270 -14.76 -11.84 0.84
N PHE A 271 -15.60 -12.53 0.07
CA PHE A 271 -16.58 -13.46 0.63
C PHE A 271 -15.93 -14.59 1.43
N TRP A 272 -14.80 -15.12 0.98
CA TRP A 272 -14.02 -16.12 1.73
C TRP A 272 -13.38 -15.57 3.00
N ILE A 273 -12.86 -14.35 2.94
CA ILE A 273 -12.29 -13.69 4.12
C ILE A 273 -13.37 -13.49 5.19
N VAL A 274 -14.58 -13.08 4.79
CA VAL A 274 -15.71 -12.92 5.72
C VAL A 274 -16.06 -14.25 6.38
N MET A 275 -16.14 -15.35 5.62
CA MET A 275 -16.38 -16.67 6.20
C MET A 275 -15.27 -17.07 7.17
N ALA A 276 -14.01 -16.85 6.82
CA ALA A 276 -12.89 -17.14 7.72
C ALA A 276 -12.98 -16.35 9.04
N VAL A 277 -13.41 -15.09 8.97
CA VAL A 277 -13.56 -14.22 10.15
C VAL A 277 -14.79 -14.61 10.99
N ALA A 278 -15.91 -14.93 10.34
CA ALA A 278 -17.18 -15.25 11.01
C ALA A 278 -17.10 -16.49 11.92
N PHE A 279 -16.20 -17.43 11.61
CA PHE A 279 -15.97 -18.63 12.45
C PHE A 279 -15.02 -18.39 13.63
N ASN A 280 -14.23 -17.33 13.63
CA ASN A 280 -13.11 -17.16 14.56
C ASN A 280 -13.32 -16.04 15.59
N ALA A 281 -14.37 -15.24 15.43
CA ALA A 281 -14.66 -14.11 16.31
C ALA A 281 -16.16 -14.01 16.58
N TYR A 282 -16.52 -13.59 17.79
CA TYR A 282 -17.88 -13.24 18.18
C TYR A 282 -18.33 -11.97 17.42
N PHE A 283 -18.74 -12.13 16.17
CA PHE A 283 -19.28 -11.06 15.35
C PHE A 283 -20.80 -11.01 15.46
N LYS A 284 -21.35 -9.79 15.56
CA LYS A 284 -22.78 -9.59 15.30
C LYS A 284 -23.01 -9.65 13.79
N PHE A 285 -24.04 -10.35 13.36
CA PHE A 285 -24.39 -10.50 11.94
C PHE A 285 -24.49 -9.16 11.19
N ASP A 286 -24.91 -8.09 11.86
CA ASP A 286 -24.98 -6.73 11.29
C ASP A 286 -23.65 -6.24 10.70
N GLN A 287 -22.52 -6.57 11.34
CA GLN A 287 -21.19 -6.15 10.89
C GLN A 287 -20.76 -6.87 9.61
N VAL A 288 -21.16 -8.15 9.47
CA VAL A 288 -20.94 -8.93 8.24
C VAL A 288 -21.75 -8.36 7.08
N HIS A 289 -23.03 -8.04 7.32
CA HIS A 289 -23.88 -7.42 6.31
C HIS A 289 -23.37 -6.03 5.90
N PHE A 290 -22.90 -5.22 6.85
CA PHE A 290 -22.32 -3.91 6.56
C PHE A 290 -21.05 -4.02 5.70
N TYR A 291 -20.17 -4.97 6.01
CA TYR A 291 -18.96 -5.19 5.21
C TYR A 291 -19.29 -5.71 3.79
N LEU A 292 -20.17 -6.71 3.69
CA LEU A 292 -20.55 -7.30 2.41
C LEU A 292 -21.35 -6.34 1.51
N SER A 293 -22.17 -5.46 2.08
CA SER A 293 -22.92 -4.48 1.28
C SER A 293 -21.98 -3.53 0.53
N GLY A 294 -20.93 -3.04 1.19
CA GLY A 294 -19.90 -2.22 0.56
C GLY A 294 -19.17 -2.96 -0.57
N ILE A 295 -18.88 -4.25 -0.37
CA ILE A 295 -18.25 -5.09 -1.40
C ILE A 295 -19.19 -5.30 -2.58
N ILE A 296 -20.47 -5.59 -2.36
CA ILE A 296 -21.44 -5.84 -3.43
C ILE A 296 -21.63 -4.57 -4.26
N ILE A 297 -21.80 -3.41 -3.62
CA ILE A 297 -21.92 -2.12 -4.30
C ILE A 297 -20.67 -1.84 -5.13
N SER A 298 -19.48 -2.02 -4.54
CA SER A 298 -18.20 -1.83 -5.24
C SER A 298 -18.07 -2.81 -6.40
N ALA A 299 -18.46 -4.08 -6.21
CA ALA A 299 -18.39 -5.11 -7.22
C ALA A 299 -19.25 -4.76 -8.43
N MET A 300 -20.49 -4.32 -8.21
CA MET A 300 -21.41 -3.87 -9.26
C MET A 300 -20.87 -2.63 -9.99
N ALA A 301 -20.41 -1.63 -9.24
CA ALA A 301 -19.83 -0.41 -9.80
C ALA A 301 -18.60 -0.69 -10.68
N GLY A 302 -17.76 -1.67 -10.31
CA GLY A 302 -16.58 -2.04 -11.10
C GLY A 302 -16.87 -2.81 -12.40
N TYR A 303 -18.13 -3.20 -12.65
CA TYR A 303 -18.55 -3.78 -13.94
C TYR A 303 -19.09 -2.73 -14.92
N ILE A 304 -19.45 -1.54 -14.42
CA ILE A 304 -19.92 -0.39 -15.21
C ILE A 304 -18.71 0.37 -15.75
#